data_AF-M6GRB3-F1
#
_entry.id   AF-M6GRB3-F1
#
_cell.length_a   1.000
_cell.length_b   1.000
_cell.length_c   1.000
_cell.angle_alpha   90.00
_cell.angle_beta   90.00
_cell.angle_gamma   90.00
#
_symmetry.space_group_name_H-M   'P 1'
#
loop_
_entity.id
_entity.type
_entity.pdbx_description
1 polymer ?
#
loop_
_entity_poly.entity_id
_entity_poly.type
_entity_poly.pdbx_seq_one_letter_code
_entity_poly.pdbx_strand_id
1 'polypeptide(L)'
;MKENSRKRFHYSNGAAGVWKNKLVLEPIREFIQETKHTNHTAYQYKYDSILNDIYQYVSDGDDYILFADDANRIDHFNQLIAYYQSKQFGKLKILITVRDYAYSDLYLNCPAELTEVIKLKKLSDNQLIDIVKGEPFGITNPNYQDVIIRISDGNPRLAIMLSRLAVEKQDISALSDVSNLFETYFNTFIKDLKELANPINIKSLGVISFFNAVNIKEKERLLTILKNFDIPYEVFLEAVQKLNSFEIVEISYDYVKISEQNLSTFFFYLAFIKNRQLSFDVLLTHYCNDYMNRFSDCIIPANNTFGSEKVMDAVQPDLKKYFDEISDDSEKSYKFLSVFWFYLRSETLEFLYNEINTYSKNGNVNTKKLRLEKKSTLSDEDPTLELLGKFFVGSPELKDAFELSFEYIEKCPVLTHALISKFKELINFEAKDQQSIFRRQGTLLETLIDKIEKGNGSYLHVFSYVSCVNPFRNFIT
;
A
#
# COMPACT_ATOMS: atom_id res chain seq x y z
N MET A 1 -0.83 32.54 -11.47
CA MET A 1 -0.84 32.70 -12.95
C MET A 1 -0.17 34.01 -13.34
N LYS A 2 1.12 34.02 -13.74
CA LYS A 2 1.77 35.29 -14.16
C LYS A 2 1.26 35.73 -15.55
N GLU A 3 1.04 37.03 -15.72
CA GLU A 3 0.42 37.64 -16.91
C GLU A 3 1.28 37.51 -18.18
N ASN A 4 2.61 37.41 -18.02
CA ASN A 4 3.60 37.31 -19.11
C ASN A 4 4.10 35.88 -19.40
N SER A 5 3.39 34.85 -18.93
CA SER A 5 3.75 33.45 -19.23
C SER A 5 3.43 33.10 -20.69
N ARG A 6 4.41 32.55 -21.43
CA ARG A 6 4.18 31.94 -22.76
C ARG A 6 3.38 30.64 -22.69
N LYS A 7 3.20 30.06 -21.50
CA LYS A 7 2.44 28.82 -21.29
C LYS A 7 0.94 29.11 -21.37
N ARG A 8 0.25 28.29 -22.15
CA ARG A 8 -1.17 28.42 -22.51
C ARG A 8 -1.98 27.24 -21.98
N PHE A 9 -1.38 26.05 -21.93
CA PHE A 9 -2.00 24.84 -21.38
C PHE A 9 -1.32 24.49 -20.06
N HIS A 10 -2.09 24.34 -18.99
CA HIS A 10 -1.59 23.93 -17.69
C HIS A 10 -2.30 22.67 -17.23
N TYR A 11 -1.60 21.54 -17.27
CA TYR A 11 -2.10 20.26 -16.79
C TYR A 11 -1.81 20.10 -15.30
N SER A 12 -2.83 19.74 -14.53
CA SER A 12 -2.72 19.22 -13.17
C SER A 12 -3.01 17.73 -13.22
N ASN A 13 -1.94 16.94 -13.16
CA ASN A 13 -2.02 15.47 -13.23
C ASN A 13 -1.75 14.85 -11.86
N GLY A 14 -2.44 13.76 -11.54
CA GLY A 14 -2.21 12.94 -10.35
C GLY A 14 -3.35 11.94 -10.11
N ALA A 15 -3.18 11.12 -9.09
CA ALA A 15 -4.17 10.12 -8.67
C ALA A 15 -5.53 10.75 -8.28
N ALA A 16 -6.56 9.93 -8.16
CA ALA A 16 -7.82 10.38 -7.59
C ALA A 16 -7.64 10.85 -6.13
N GLY A 17 -8.44 11.84 -5.71
CA GLY A 17 -8.44 12.33 -4.33
C GLY A 17 -7.33 13.32 -3.95
N VAL A 18 -6.30 13.55 -4.78
CA VAL A 18 -5.15 14.46 -4.48
C VAL A 18 -5.44 15.96 -4.67
N TRP A 19 -6.72 16.37 -4.67
CA TRP A 19 -7.18 17.77 -4.74
C TRP A 19 -6.78 18.58 -5.99
N LYS A 20 -6.64 17.92 -7.14
CA LYS A 20 -6.36 18.58 -8.43
C LYS A 20 -7.29 19.77 -8.70
N ASN A 21 -8.60 19.59 -8.47
CA ASN A 21 -9.60 20.62 -8.73
C ASN A 21 -9.44 21.81 -7.78
N LYS A 22 -9.16 21.57 -6.50
CA LYS A 22 -8.93 22.65 -5.53
C LYS A 22 -7.67 23.45 -5.87
N LEU A 23 -6.59 22.77 -6.29
CA LEU A 23 -5.35 23.43 -6.71
C LEU A 23 -5.53 24.29 -7.97
N VAL A 24 -6.51 23.96 -8.81
CA VAL A 24 -6.82 24.76 -10.01
C VAL A 24 -7.81 25.89 -9.70
N LEU A 25 -8.86 25.62 -8.92
CA LEU A 25 -9.92 26.58 -8.64
C LEU A 25 -9.50 27.71 -7.69
N GLU A 26 -8.70 27.45 -6.66
CA GLU A 26 -8.29 28.50 -5.70
C GLU A 26 -7.45 29.59 -6.39
N PRO A 27 -6.43 29.29 -7.21
CA PRO A 27 -5.69 30.31 -7.94
C PRO A 27 -6.53 31.06 -8.99
N ILE A 28 -7.52 30.39 -9.62
CA ILE A 28 -8.47 31.08 -10.51
C ILE A 28 -9.26 32.10 -9.71
N ARG A 29 -9.79 31.69 -8.56
CA ARG A 29 -10.60 32.55 -7.69
C ARG A 29 -9.81 33.76 -7.22
N GLU A 30 -8.57 33.56 -6.74
CA GLU A 30 -7.66 34.64 -6.35
C GLU A 30 -7.38 35.58 -7.53
N PHE A 31 -7.06 35.03 -8.71
CA PHE A 31 -6.76 35.83 -9.90
C PHE A 31 -7.95 36.69 -10.34
N ILE A 32 -9.16 36.14 -10.36
CA ILE A 32 -10.40 36.87 -10.71
C ILE A 32 -10.65 38.01 -9.71
N GLN A 33 -10.39 37.79 -8.41
CA GLN A 33 -10.55 38.84 -7.39
C GLN A 33 -9.55 39.99 -7.56
N GLU A 34 -8.33 39.69 -8.02
CA GLU A 34 -7.27 40.69 -8.26
C GLU A 34 -7.48 41.46 -9.58
N THR A 35 -8.08 40.83 -10.60
CA THR A 35 -8.22 41.39 -11.95
C THR A 35 -9.66 41.80 -12.27
N LYS A 36 -9.99 43.08 -12.04
CA LYS A 36 -11.35 43.64 -12.26
C LYS A 36 -11.76 43.85 -13.74
N HIS A 37 -10.87 43.56 -14.70
CA HIS A 37 -11.01 44.03 -16.10
C HIS A 37 -11.02 42.94 -17.16
N THR A 38 -11.09 41.67 -16.78
CA THR A 38 -11.01 40.53 -17.69
C THR A 38 -12.33 39.77 -17.68
N ASN A 39 -12.89 39.49 -18.86
CA ASN A 39 -14.11 38.69 -19.03
C ASN A 39 -13.80 37.22 -18.68
N HIS A 40 -13.73 36.91 -17.40
CA HIS A 40 -13.45 35.56 -16.93
C HIS A 40 -14.69 34.70 -17.07
N THR A 41 -14.64 33.69 -17.93
CA THR A 41 -15.68 32.67 -17.97
C THR A 41 -15.05 31.30 -17.83
N ALA A 42 -15.25 30.68 -16.67
CA ALA A 42 -14.80 29.34 -16.36
C ALA A 42 -15.93 28.35 -16.70
N TYR A 43 -15.71 27.48 -17.67
CA TYR A 43 -16.64 26.42 -18.04
C TYR A 43 -16.23 25.12 -17.35
N GLN A 44 -17.11 24.53 -16.54
CA GLN A 44 -16.94 23.16 -16.06
C GLN A 44 -17.79 22.24 -16.94
N TYR A 45 -17.13 21.41 -17.74
CA TYR A 45 -17.82 20.53 -18.67
C TYR A 45 -18.29 19.25 -17.98
N LYS A 46 -19.50 18.78 -18.30
CA LYS A 46 -19.99 17.47 -17.83
C LYS A 46 -20.48 16.54 -18.94
N TYR A 47 -21.15 17.00 -20.00
CA TYR A 47 -21.52 16.22 -21.21
C TYR A 47 -21.98 17.17 -22.37
N ASP A 48 -21.99 16.65 -23.61
CA ASP A 48 -22.36 17.24 -24.93
C ASP A 48 -21.51 18.40 -25.51
N SER A 49 -20.90 18.16 -26.69
CA SER A 49 -20.12 19.09 -27.55
C SER A 49 -19.56 20.36 -26.89
N ILE A 50 -18.35 20.25 -26.31
CA ILE A 50 -17.57 21.39 -25.78
C ILE A 50 -17.43 22.55 -26.76
N LEU A 51 -17.46 22.27 -28.07
CA LEU A 51 -17.38 23.28 -29.11
C LEU A 51 -18.60 24.18 -29.15
N ASN A 52 -19.81 23.66 -28.96
CA ASN A 52 -21.03 24.46 -29.04
C ASN A 52 -21.06 25.54 -27.96
N ASP A 53 -20.73 25.16 -26.73
CA ASP A 53 -20.64 26.11 -25.61
C ASP A 53 -19.55 27.14 -25.87
N ILE A 54 -18.37 26.71 -26.32
CA ILE A 54 -17.28 27.62 -26.62
C ILE A 54 -17.65 28.60 -27.73
N TYR A 55 -18.30 28.15 -28.81
CA TYR A 55 -18.77 29.03 -29.89
C TYR A 55 -19.81 30.05 -29.40
N GLN A 56 -20.64 29.68 -28.43
CA GLN A 56 -21.69 30.56 -27.92
C GLN A 56 -21.15 31.67 -27.02
N TYR A 57 -20.09 31.39 -26.26
CA TYR A 57 -19.67 32.27 -25.18
C TYR A 57 -18.25 32.84 -25.30
N VAL A 58 -17.47 32.40 -26.30
CA VAL A 58 -16.11 32.87 -26.52
C VAL A 58 -16.08 33.73 -27.79
N SER A 59 -15.76 35.01 -27.59
CA SER A 59 -15.63 36.02 -28.63
C SER A 59 -14.17 36.18 -29.07
N ASP A 60 -13.97 36.57 -30.33
CA ASP A 60 -12.64 36.84 -30.85
C ASP A 60 -12.04 38.11 -30.22
N GLY A 61 -10.75 38.08 -29.87
CA GLY A 61 -10.02 39.21 -29.30
C GLY A 61 -10.07 39.37 -27.76
N ASP A 62 -10.98 38.68 -27.07
CA ASP A 62 -11.11 38.74 -25.60
C ASP A 62 -10.11 37.81 -24.87
N ASP A 63 -9.91 38.07 -23.58
CA ASP A 63 -9.06 37.30 -22.66
C ASP A 63 -9.88 36.27 -21.87
N TYR A 64 -9.45 35.00 -21.84
CA TYR A 64 -10.18 33.89 -21.24
C TYR A 64 -9.31 32.96 -20.38
N ILE A 65 -9.92 32.41 -19.33
CA ILE A 65 -9.41 31.24 -18.59
C ILE A 65 -10.45 30.13 -18.73
N LEU A 66 -10.11 29.07 -19.46
CA LEU A 66 -10.93 27.87 -19.56
C LEU A 66 -10.43 26.82 -18.58
N PHE A 67 -11.34 26.12 -17.90
CA PHE A 67 -11.00 25.05 -16.97
C PHE A 67 -11.64 23.72 -17.39
N ALA A 68 -10.86 22.87 -18.06
CA ALA A 68 -11.28 21.51 -18.40
C ALA A 68 -11.06 20.58 -17.20
N ASP A 69 -12.11 20.36 -16.41
CA ASP A 69 -12.10 19.45 -15.27
C ASP A 69 -12.23 17.98 -15.71
N ASP A 70 -11.41 17.09 -15.14
CA ASP A 70 -11.32 15.65 -15.46
C ASP A 70 -11.35 15.41 -16.98
N ALA A 71 -10.41 16.03 -17.71
CA ALA A 71 -10.39 16.07 -19.18
C ALA A 71 -10.37 14.70 -19.85
N ASN A 72 -9.99 13.65 -19.13
CA ASN A 72 -10.14 12.25 -19.56
C ASN A 72 -11.59 11.79 -19.77
N ARG A 73 -12.57 12.63 -19.45
CA ARG A 73 -14.01 12.41 -19.66
C ARG A 73 -14.61 13.24 -20.78
N ILE A 74 -13.83 14.18 -21.31
CA ILE A 74 -14.30 15.08 -22.35
C ILE A 74 -14.15 14.34 -23.67
N ASP A 75 -15.27 13.85 -24.19
CA ASP A 75 -15.32 13.28 -25.52
C ASP A 75 -14.80 14.31 -26.54
N HIS A 76 -13.93 13.85 -27.44
CA HIS A 76 -13.30 14.68 -28.46
C HIS A 76 -12.54 15.89 -27.90
N PHE A 77 -11.84 15.77 -26.75
CA PHE A 77 -10.97 16.82 -26.22
C PHE A 77 -10.03 17.48 -27.27
N ASN A 78 -9.59 16.71 -28.28
CA ASN A 78 -8.77 17.21 -29.38
C ASN A 78 -9.44 18.34 -30.18
N GLN A 79 -10.77 18.39 -30.21
CA GLN A 79 -11.53 19.49 -30.82
C GLN A 79 -11.33 20.81 -30.06
N LEU A 80 -11.21 20.79 -28.73
CA LEU A 80 -10.85 21.97 -27.95
C LEU A 80 -9.50 22.52 -28.39
N ILE A 81 -8.54 21.61 -28.62
CA ILE A 81 -7.19 21.99 -29.04
C ILE A 81 -7.19 22.50 -30.49
N ALA A 82 -7.92 21.85 -31.39
CA ALA A 82 -8.10 22.31 -32.76
C ALA A 82 -8.78 23.70 -32.80
N TYR A 83 -9.79 23.92 -31.95
CA TYR A 83 -10.44 25.21 -31.81
C TYR A 83 -9.47 26.29 -31.36
N TYR A 84 -8.65 26.00 -30.34
CA TYR A 84 -7.57 26.87 -29.88
C TYR A 84 -6.65 27.29 -31.04
N GLN A 85 -6.27 26.35 -31.91
CA GLN A 85 -5.38 26.62 -33.05
C GLN A 85 -6.05 27.44 -34.17
N SER A 86 -7.38 27.42 -34.27
CA SER A 86 -8.14 28.03 -35.37
C SER A 86 -8.56 29.49 -35.14
N LYS A 87 -8.39 30.03 -33.93
CA LYS A 87 -8.94 31.32 -33.49
C LYS A 87 -7.88 32.30 -33.02
N GLN A 88 -8.16 33.59 -33.16
CA GLN A 88 -7.33 34.68 -32.63
C GLN A 88 -7.91 35.18 -31.30
N PHE A 89 -7.50 34.55 -30.20
CA PHE A 89 -7.78 35.04 -28.84
C PHE A 89 -6.83 36.18 -28.47
N GLY A 90 -7.22 37.05 -27.54
CA GLY A 90 -6.29 37.99 -26.89
C GLY A 90 -5.29 37.22 -26.02
N LYS A 91 -5.68 36.87 -24.80
CA LYS A 91 -4.97 35.96 -23.90
C LYS A 91 -5.89 34.81 -23.49
N LEU A 92 -5.63 33.62 -24.01
CA LEU A 92 -6.28 32.38 -23.56
C LEU A 92 -5.33 31.57 -22.68
N LYS A 93 -5.82 31.11 -21.52
CA LYS A 93 -5.21 30.06 -20.69
C LYS A 93 -6.20 28.91 -20.50
N ILE A 94 -5.74 27.69 -20.67
CA ILE A 94 -6.52 26.47 -20.50
C ILE A 94 -5.91 25.69 -19.35
N LEU A 95 -6.65 25.57 -18.26
CA LEU A 95 -6.31 24.76 -17.10
C LEU A 95 -7.00 23.41 -17.25
N ILE A 96 -6.27 22.33 -17.03
CA ILE A 96 -6.74 20.99 -17.35
C ILE A 96 -6.43 20.10 -16.15
N THR A 97 -7.43 19.47 -15.54
CA THR A 97 -7.18 18.37 -14.59
C THR A 97 -7.32 17.04 -15.33
N VAL A 98 -6.42 16.11 -15.04
CA VAL A 98 -6.39 14.81 -15.70
C VAL A 98 -5.92 13.74 -14.72
N ARG A 99 -6.37 12.50 -14.90
CA ARG A 99 -5.91 11.34 -14.13
C ARG A 99 -4.63 10.77 -14.73
N ASP A 100 -3.82 10.15 -13.87
CA ASP A 100 -2.50 9.63 -14.26
C ASP A 100 -2.57 8.68 -15.47
N TYR A 101 -3.60 7.83 -15.55
CA TYR A 101 -3.73 6.86 -16.64
C TYR A 101 -4.05 7.49 -18.01
N ALA A 102 -4.68 8.67 -18.03
CA ALA A 102 -5.13 9.33 -19.27
C ALA A 102 -4.19 10.47 -19.69
N TYR A 103 -3.23 10.82 -18.81
CA TYR A 103 -2.32 11.93 -19.04
C TYR A 103 -1.50 11.75 -20.33
N SER A 104 -0.99 10.54 -20.60
CA SER A 104 -0.19 10.27 -21.80
C SER A 104 -0.96 10.57 -23.08
N ASP A 105 -2.19 10.08 -23.16
CA ASP A 105 -3.01 10.17 -24.37
C ASP A 105 -3.48 11.61 -24.61
N LEU A 106 -3.77 12.36 -23.55
CA LEU A 106 -4.21 13.75 -23.64
C LEU A 106 -3.07 14.73 -23.90
N TYR A 107 -1.93 14.53 -23.22
CA TYR A 107 -0.76 15.42 -23.33
C TYR A 107 -0.24 15.49 -24.77
N LEU A 108 -0.27 14.37 -25.51
CA LEU A 108 0.18 14.30 -26.90
C LEU A 108 -0.59 15.23 -27.85
N ASN A 109 -1.77 15.71 -27.45
CA ASN A 109 -2.59 16.59 -28.29
C ASN A 109 -2.20 18.07 -28.15
N CYS A 110 -1.42 18.46 -27.13
CA CYS A 110 -1.03 19.86 -26.91
C CYS A 110 0.41 20.16 -27.34
N PRO A 111 0.71 21.35 -27.91
CA PRO A 111 2.08 21.76 -28.21
C PRO A 111 2.95 21.83 -26.95
N ALA A 112 4.07 21.11 -26.93
CA ALA A 112 4.94 21.00 -25.75
C ALA A 112 5.50 22.37 -25.30
N GLU A 113 5.80 23.28 -26.23
CA GLU A 113 6.35 24.59 -25.84
C GLU A 113 5.33 25.46 -25.10
N LEU A 114 4.04 25.27 -25.38
CA LEU A 114 2.92 25.99 -24.77
C LEU A 114 2.36 25.30 -23.53
N THR A 115 2.84 24.09 -23.21
CA THR A 115 2.28 23.26 -22.15
C THR A 115 3.16 23.27 -20.90
N GLU A 116 2.52 23.36 -19.74
CA GLU A 116 3.12 23.20 -18.42
C GLU A 116 2.35 22.12 -17.65
N VAL A 117 3.07 21.33 -16.86
CA VAL A 117 2.49 20.17 -16.17
C VAL A 117 2.90 20.22 -14.71
N ILE A 118 1.89 20.21 -13.85
CA ILE A 118 2.03 20.09 -12.40
C ILE A 118 1.62 18.66 -12.05
N LYS A 119 2.61 17.84 -11.69
CA LYS A 119 2.37 16.50 -11.17
C LYS A 119 2.12 16.58 -9.67
N LEU A 120 0.88 16.36 -9.27
CA LEU A 120 0.47 16.28 -7.88
C LEU A 120 0.78 14.90 -7.33
N LYS A 121 1.38 14.90 -6.14
CA LYS A 121 1.67 13.69 -5.37
C LYS A 121 0.73 13.62 -4.18
N LYS A 122 0.70 12.43 -3.55
CA LYS A 122 0.14 12.24 -2.20
C LYS A 122 0.68 13.32 -1.25
N LEU A 123 -0.17 13.80 -0.34
CA LEU A 123 0.28 14.71 0.71
C LEU A 123 1.16 13.96 1.70
N SER A 124 2.13 14.66 2.28
CA SER A 124 2.92 14.13 3.39
C SER A 124 2.08 14.06 4.66
N ASP A 125 2.50 13.21 5.61
CA ASP A 125 1.87 13.06 6.92
C ASP A 125 1.74 14.41 7.64
N ASN A 126 2.77 15.26 7.59
CA ASN A 126 2.74 16.59 8.17
C ASN A 126 1.66 17.48 7.55
N GLN A 127 1.50 17.45 6.22
CA GLN A 127 0.44 18.21 5.54
C GLN A 127 -0.96 17.68 5.90
N LEU A 128 -1.12 16.36 6.05
CA LEU A 128 -2.37 15.79 6.55
C LEU A 128 -2.65 16.20 7.99
N ILE A 129 -1.64 16.19 8.86
CA ILE A 129 -1.74 16.68 10.24
C ILE A 129 -2.25 18.12 10.26
N ASP A 130 -1.71 18.99 9.42
CA ASP A 130 -2.12 20.39 9.35
C ASP A 130 -3.61 20.52 8.93
N ILE A 131 -4.06 19.72 7.96
CA ILE A 131 -5.47 19.67 7.56
C ILE A 131 -6.37 19.20 8.72
N VAL A 132 -5.95 18.15 9.43
CA VAL A 132 -6.71 17.53 10.52
C VAL A 132 -6.79 18.45 11.76
N LYS A 133 -5.71 19.19 12.05
CA LYS A 133 -5.67 20.19 13.13
C LYS A 133 -6.41 21.47 12.78
N GLY A 134 -6.45 21.84 11.51
CA GLY A 134 -7.09 23.07 11.04
C GLY A 134 -8.60 23.07 11.19
N GLU A 135 -9.18 24.27 11.08
CA GLU A 135 -10.63 24.44 10.96
C GLU A 135 -11.16 23.75 9.68
N PRO A 136 -12.31 23.07 9.72
CA PRO A 136 -13.29 23.05 10.82
C PRO A 136 -13.15 21.88 11.81
N PHE A 137 -12.06 21.10 11.76
CA PHE A 137 -11.98 19.83 12.52
C PHE A 137 -11.37 20.01 13.90
N GLY A 138 -10.31 20.81 14.03
CA GLY A 138 -9.68 21.10 15.32
C GLY A 138 -9.12 19.87 16.05
N ILE A 139 -8.83 18.77 15.34
CA ILE A 139 -8.43 17.49 15.97
C ILE A 139 -6.97 17.57 16.38
N THR A 140 -6.72 17.75 17.67
CA THR A 140 -5.37 17.86 18.24
C THR A 140 -4.87 16.58 18.93
N ASN A 141 -5.76 15.62 19.18
CA ASN A 141 -5.42 14.35 19.83
C ASN A 141 -4.52 13.49 18.90
N PRO A 142 -3.29 13.12 19.33
CA PRO A 142 -2.36 12.35 18.51
C PRO A 142 -2.91 10.99 18.04
N ASN A 143 -3.65 10.29 18.90
CA ASN A 143 -4.22 8.98 18.54
C ASN A 143 -5.22 9.10 17.39
N TYR A 144 -5.98 10.19 17.31
CA TYR A 144 -6.89 10.44 16.19
C TYR A 144 -6.11 10.79 14.93
N GLN A 145 -5.08 11.63 15.06
CA GLN A 145 -4.24 12.04 13.94
C GLN A 145 -3.54 10.83 13.32
N ASP A 146 -2.87 10.00 14.12
CA ASP A 146 -2.14 8.82 13.64
C ASP A 146 -3.06 7.88 12.85
N VAL A 147 -4.28 7.68 13.34
CA VAL A 147 -5.29 6.86 12.67
C VAL A 147 -5.73 7.47 11.35
N ILE A 148 -6.10 8.76 11.35
CA ILE A 148 -6.57 9.45 10.14
C ILE A 148 -5.45 9.46 9.08
N ILE A 149 -4.22 9.77 9.47
CA ILE A 149 -3.06 9.85 8.57
C ILE A 149 -2.77 8.48 7.97
N ARG A 150 -2.65 7.44 8.81
CA ARG A 150 -2.36 6.07 8.38
C ARG A 150 -3.38 5.57 7.37
N ILE A 151 -4.67 5.79 7.63
CA ILE A 151 -5.76 5.34 6.76
C ILE A 151 -5.83 6.19 5.49
N SER A 152 -5.60 7.49 5.60
CA SER A 152 -5.67 8.39 4.45
C SER A 152 -4.53 8.15 3.48
N ASP A 153 -3.35 7.72 3.94
CA ASP A 153 -2.19 7.40 3.11
C ASP A 153 -1.92 8.50 2.07
N GLY A 154 -1.82 9.74 2.56
CA GLY A 154 -1.61 10.93 1.75
C GLY A 154 -2.80 11.37 0.87
N ASN A 155 -3.96 10.73 0.97
CA ASN A 155 -5.21 11.14 0.29
C ASN A 155 -5.98 12.17 1.15
N PRO A 156 -6.00 13.45 0.76
CA PRO A 156 -6.59 14.49 1.57
C PRO A 156 -8.13 14.50 1.57
N ARG A 157 -8.77 13.90 0.56
CA ARG A 157 -10.23 13.65 0.58
C ARG A 157 -10.59 12.70 1.72
N LEU A 158 -9.86 11.60 1.87
CA LEU A 158 -10.06 10.65 2.96
C LEU A 158 -9.77 11.29 4.32
N ALA A 159 -8.69 12.07 4.44
CA ALA A 159 -8.34 12.74 5.68
C ALA A 159 -9.47 13.67 6.17
N ILE A 160 -10.01 14.51 5.28
CA ILE A 160 -11.16 15.37 5.60
C ILE A 160 -12.37 14.54 6.06
N MET A 161 -12.71 13.46 5.35
CA MET A 161 -13.90 12.69 5.66
C MET A 161 -13.78 11.93 6.98
N LEU A 162 -12.61 11.33 7.24
CA LEU A 162 -12.34 10.67 8.51
C LEU A 162 -12.33 11.67 9.67
N SER A 163 -11.77 12.87 9.46
CA SER A 163 -11.86 13.96 10.44
C SER A 163 -13.30 14.34 10.74
N ARG A 164 -14.16 14.49 9.72
CA ARG A 164 -15.59 14.78 9.91
C ARG A 164 -16.28 13.70 10.73
N LEU A 165 -16.09 12.44 10.37
CA LEU A 165 -16.67 11.31 11.11
C LEU A 165 -16.18 11.26 12.55
N ALA A 166 -14.91 11.56 12.79
CA ALA A 166 -14.33 11.61 14.13
C ALA A 166 -14.94 12.73 14.98
N VAL A 167 -15.16 13.93 14.39
CA VAL A 167 -15.84 15.04 15.07
C VAL A 167 -17.32 14.72 15.34
N GLU A 168 -18.04 14.12 14.38
CA GLU A 168 -19.45 13.77 14.51
C GLU A 168 -19.71 12.72 15.60
N LYS A 169 -18.81 11.74 15.76
CA LYS A 169 -18.99 10.63 16.71
C LYS A 169 -18.67 11.00 18.15
N GLN A 170 -17.80 11.99 18.40
CA GLN A 170 -17.35 12.45 19.73
C GLN A 170 -17.01 11.34 20.76
N ASP A 171 -16.66 10.14 20.31
CA ASP A 171 -16.51 8.97 21.18
C ASP A 171 -15.13 8.32 20.97
N ILE A 172 -14.29 8.40 22.00
CA ILE A 172 -12.96 7.77 22.06
C ILE A 172 -13.04 6.24 21.96
N SER A 173 -14.14 5.64 22.43
CA SER A 173 -14.37 4.19 22.36
C SER A 173 -14.86 3.71 20.99
N ALA A 174 -15.47 4.58 20.18
CA ALA A 174 -15.75 4.31 18.78
C ALA A 174 -14.46 4.28 17.91
N LEU A 175 -13.34 4.72 18.48
CA LEU A 175 -12.03 4.87 17.83
C LEU A 175 -10.99 3.86 18.32
N SER A 176 -11.28 3.12 19.38
CA SER A 176 -10.47 1.94 19.75
C SER A 176 -10.49 0.89 18.64
N ASP A 177 -11.51 0.93 17.78
CA ASP A 177 -11.58 0.16 16.55
C ASP A 177 -11.46 1.11 15.34
N VAL A 178 -10.21 1.52 15.06
CA VAL A 178 -9.72 2.20 13.84
C VAL A 178 -10.45 1.75 12.57
N SER A 179 -10.69 0.45 12.46
CA SER A 179 -11.40 -0.21 11.37
C SER A 179 -12.79 0.37 11.17
N ASN A 180 -13.51 0.69 12.25
CA ASN A 180 -14.91 1.08 12.20
C ASN A 180 -15.12 2.41 11.49
N LEU A 181 -14.22 3.39 11.61
CA LEU A 181 -14.35 4.65 10.88
C LEU A 181 -14.26 4.43 9.37
N PHE A 182 -13.22 3.72 8.94
CA PHE A 182 -12.97 3.44 7.53
C PHE A 182 -14.07 2.56 6.93
N GLU A 183 -14.47 1.54 7.67
CA GLU A 183 -15.53 0.63 7.28
C GLU A 183 -16.89 1.34 7.25
N THR A 184 -17.18 2.23 8.19
CA THR A 184 -18.40 3.06 8.19
C THR A 184 -18.46 3.95 6.95
N TYR A 185 -17.35 4.61 6.60
CA TYR A 185 -17.27 5.44 5.41
C TYR A 185 -17.59 4.64 4.14
N PHE A 186 -16.87 3.54 3.90
CA PHE A 186 -17.06 2.76 2.67
C PHE A 186 -18.37 1.99 2.65
N ASN A 187 -18.90 1.55 3.79
CA ASN A 187 -20.24 0.96 3.84
C ASN A 187 -21.32 1.99 3.52
N THR A 188 -21.16 3.25 3.93
CA THR A 188 -22.09 4.34 3.56
C THR A 188 -22.02 4.57 2.05
N PHE A 189 -20.80 4.64 1.50
CA PHE A 189 -20.57 4.76 0.07
C PHE A 189 -21.19 3.59 -0.74
N ILE A 190 -21.07 2.34 -0.27
CA ILE A 190 -21.73 1.18 -0.88
C ILE A 190 -23.26 1.27 -0.77
N LYS A 191 -23.80 1.73 0.35
CA LYS A 191 -25.26 1.86 0.54
C LYS A 191 -25.87 2.92 -0.37
N ASP A 192 -25.19 4.05 -0.53
CA ASP A 192 -25.63 5.15 -1.39
C ASP A 192 -25.63 4.71 -2.86
N LEU A 193 -24.65 3.91 -3.26
CA LEU A 193 -24.59 3.24 -4.55
C LEU A 193 -25.21 1.84 -4.44
N LYS A 194 -26.55 1.75 -4.28
CA LYS A 194 -27.26 0.45 -4.13
C LYS A 194 -26.81 -0.64 -5.11
N GLU A 195 -26.41 -0.25 -6.32
CA GLU A 195 -25.93 -1.17 -7.33
C GLU A 195 -24.53 -1.75 -7.04
N LEU A 196 -23.65 -1.00 -6.35
CA LEU A 196 -22.33 -1.43 -5.89
C LEU A 196 -22.44 -2.54 -4.83
N ALA A 197 -23.52 -2.55 -4.05
CA ALA A 197 -23.78 -3.58 -3.03
C ALA A 197 -24.07 -4.98 -3.62
N ASN A 198 -24.23 -5.09 -4.95
CA ASN A 198 -24.40 -6.40 -5.60
C ASN A 198 -23.20 -7.31 -5.29
N PRO A 199 -23.41 -8.54 -4.80
CA PRO A 199 -22.34 -9.49 -4.52
C PRO A 199 -21.34 -9.68 -5.67
N ILE A 200 -21.79 -9.62 -6.93
CA ILE A 200 -20.89 -9.77 -8.07
C ILE A 200 -19.89 -8.62 -8.19
N ASN A 201 -20.30 -7.40 -7.84
CA ASN A 201 -19.41 -6.24 -7.87
C ASN A 201 -18.34 -6.35 -6.78
N ILE A 202 -18.73 -6.76 -5.57
CA ILE A 202 -17.78 -6.97 -4.46
C ILE A 202 -16.80 -8.11 -4.81
N LYS A 203 -17.29 -9.22 -5.37
CA LYS A 203 -16.42 -10.30 -5.86
C LYS A 203 -15.44 -9.83 -6.94
N SER A 204 -15.93 -9.13 -7.96
CA SER A 204 -15.08 -8.59 -9.03
C SER A 204 -14.01 -7.65 -8.50
N LEU A 205 -14.37 -6.76 -7.57
CA LEU A 205 -13.42 -5.86 -6.91
C LEU A 205 -12.43 -6.60 -6.02
N GLY A 206 -12.87 -7.65 -5.32
CA GLY A 206 -12.00 -8.55 -4.56
C GLY A 206 -10.93 -9.16 -5.47
N VAL A 207 -11.31 -9.74 -6.61
CA VAL A 207 -10.35 -10.29 -7.59
C VAL A 207 -9.39 -9.19 -8.09
N ILE A 208 -9.89 -8.05 -8.53
CA ILE A 208 -9.05 -6.95 -9.03
C ILE A 208 -8.08 -6.46 -7.94
N SER A 209 -8.52 -6.38 -6.68
CA SER A 209 -7.70 -5.92 -5.56
C SER A 209 -6.49 -6.82 -5.29
N PHE A 210 -6.68 -8.14 -5.33
CA PHE A 210 -5.59 -9.09 -5.15
C PHE A 210 -4.59 -9.01 -6.32
N PHE A 211 -5.09 -9.07 -7.56
CA PHE A 211 -4.24 -9.07 -8.76
C PHE A 211 -3.66 -7.69 -9.10
N ASN A 212 -4.08 -6.61 -8.42
CA ASN A 212 -3.72 -5.20 -8.65
C ASN A 212 -4.17 -4.64 -10.00
N ALA A 213 -3.90 -5.36 -11.09
CA ALA A 213 -4.33 -5.05 -12.43
C ALA A 213 -4.70 -6.35 -13.15
N VAL A 214 -5.88 -6.38 -13.76
CA VAL A 214 -6.40 -7.55 -14.47
C VAL A 214 -6.39 -7.26 -15.97
N ASN A 215 -5.67 -8.08 -16.74
CA ASN A 215 -5.65 -7.97 -18.20
C ASN A 215 -6.91 -8.61 -18.79
N ILE A 216 -7.82 -7.80 -19.34
CA ILE A 216 -9.09 -8.25 -19.93
C ILE A 216 -8.93 -8.87 -21.33
N LYS A 217 -7.78 -8.65 -21.99
CA LYS A 217 -7.45 -9.22 -23.30
C LYS A 217 -6.81 -10.61 -23.21
N GLU A 218 -6.12 -10.92 -22.11
CA GLU A 218 -5.65 -12.29 -21.79
C GLU A 218 -6.82 -13.20 -21.37
N LYS A 219 -7.75 -13.44 -22.29
CA LYS A 219 -9.04 -14.09 -22.02
C LYS A 219 -8.91 -15.45 -21.33
N GLU A 220 -7.97 -16.30 -21.75
CA GLU A 220 -7.80 -17.65 -21.16
C GLU A 220 -7.34 -17.59 -19.69
N ARG A 221 -6.39 -16.72 -19.39
CA ARG A 221 -5.91 -16.50 -18.02
C ARG A 221 -7.03 -15.89 -17.16
N LEU A 222 -7.73 -14.89 -17.69
CA LEU A 222 -8.84 -14.26 -16.99
C LEU A 222 -9.98 -15.26 -16.72
N LEU A 223 -10.34 -16.09 -17.70
CA LEU A 223 -11.32 -17.16 -17.53
C LEU A 223 -10.92 -18.14 -16.42
N THR A 224 -9.64 -18.52 -16.37
CA THR A 224 -9.12 -19.40 -15.32
C THR A 224 -9.24 -18.75 -13.95
N ILE A 225 -8.87 -17.47 -13.83
CA ILE A 225 -8.99 -16.71 -12.59
C ILE A 225 -10.44 -16.63 -12.12
N LEU A 226 -11.33 -16.20 -13.00
CA LEU A 226 -12.74 -16.00 -12.64
C LEU A 226 -13.44 -17.33 -12.31
N LYS A 227 -13.07 -18.42 -13.00
CA LYS A 227 -13.58 -19.76 -12.70
C LYS A 227 -13.22 -20.23 -11.29
N ASN A 228 -11.99 -19.98 -10.83
CA ASN A 228 -11.57 -20.34 -9.48
C ASN A 228 -12.39 -19.63 -8.38
N PHE A 229 -13.02 -18.50 -8.71
CA PHE A 229 -13.83 -17.69 -7.81
C PHE A 229 -15.34 -17.75 -8.09
N ASP A 230 -15.79 -18.66 -8.96
CA ASP A 230 -17.18 -18.80 -9.39
C ASP A 230 -17.79 -17.49 -9.92
N ILE A 231 -17.02 -16.76 -10.73
CA ILE A 231 -17.45 -15.53 -11.40
C ILE A 231 -17.60 -15.82 -12.90
N PRO A 232 -18.81 -15.71 -13.48
CA PRO A 232 -18.96 -15.82 -14.93
C PRO A 232 -18.27 -14.67 -15.65
N TYR A 233 -17.55 -14.97 -16.74
CA TYR A 233 -16.76 -13.98 -17.49
C TYR A 233 -17.56 -12.79 -18.00
N GLU A 234 -18.70 -13.03 -18.66
CA GLU A 234 -19.53 -11.94 -19.19
C GLU A 234 -20.06 -11.03 -18.06
N VAL A 235 -20.44 -11.63 -16.93
CA VAL A 235 -20.92 -10.89 -15.77
C VAL A 235 -19.80 -10.08 -15.11
N PHE A 236 -18.56 -10.58 -15.12
CA PHE A 236 -17.39 -9.81 -14.70
C PHE A 236 -17.15 -8.59 -15.60
N LEU A 237 -17.23 -8.75 -16.92
CA LEU A 237 -17.06 -7.62 -17.85
C LEU A 237 -18.14 -6.56 -17.68
N GLU A 238 -19.40 -6.96 -17.52
CA GLU A 238 -20.51 -6.05 -17.21
C GLU A 238 -20.27 -5.30 -15.89
N ALA A 239 -19.82 -6.02 -14.85
CA ALA A 239 -19.46 -5.43 -13.57
C ALA A 239 -18.32 -4.40 -13.73
N VAL A 240 -17.27 -4.71 -14.49
CA VAL A 240 -16.15 -3.80 -14.75
C VAL A 240 -16.62 -2.52 -15.43
N GLN A 241 -17.44 -2.62 -16.48
CA GLN A 241 -17.96 -1.43 -17.18
C GLN A 241 -18.79 -0.55 -16.24
N LYS A 242 -19.63 -1.19 -15.41
CA LYS A 242 -20.43 -0.51 -14.41
C LYS A 242 -19.57 0.18 -13.34
N LEU A 243 -18.59 -0.52 -12.80
CA LEU A 243 -17.67 -0.01 -11.78
C LEU A 243 -16.81 1.15 -12.31
N ASN A 244 -16.47 1.11 -13.60
CA ASN A 244 -15.76 2.20 -14.28
C ASN A 244 -16.63 3.47 -14.35
N SER A 245 -17.94 3.32 -14.64
CA SER A 245 -18.89 4.44 -14.61
C SER A 245 -19.02 5.10 -13.23
N PHE A 246 -18.75 4.34 -12.15
CA PHE A 246 -18.72 4.82 -10.77
C PHE A 246 -17.34 5.27 -10.29
N GLU A 247 -16.31 5.26 -11.14
CA GLU A 247 -14.92 5.61 -10.79
C GLU A 247 -14.26 4.70 -9.76
N ILE A 248 -14.79 3.50 -9.55
CA ILE A 248 -14.22 2.53 -8.61
C ILE A 248 -13.03 1.83 -9.23
N VAL A 249 -13.13 1.56 -10.53
CA VAL A 249 -12.06 0.99 -11.34
C VAL A 249 -11.74 1.91 -12.51
N GLU A 250 -10.53 1.79 -13.00
CA GLU A 250 -10.02 2.46 -14.18
C GLU A 250 -9.69 1.38 -15.22
N ILE A 251 -10.09 1.63 -16.46
CA ILE A 251 -9.72 0.79 -17.62
C ILE A 251 -8.68 1.57 -18.41
N SER A 252 -7.46 1.05 -18.49
CA SER A 252 -6.36 1.65 -19.25
C SER A 252 -5.77 0.59 -20.17
N TYR A 253 -5.84 0.85 -21.48
CA TYR A 253 -5.54 -0.13 -22.52
C TYR A 253 -6.34 -1.44 -22.29
N ASP A 254 -5.65 -2.53 -22.00
CA ASP A 254 -6.22 -3.85 -21.77
C ASP A 254 -6.31 -4.20 -20.27
N TYR A 255 -6.04 -3.26 -19.36
CA TYR A 255 -5.97 -3.52 -17.92
C TYR A 255 -7.07 -2.81 -17.14
N VAL A 256 -7.60 -3.53 -16.15
CA VAL A 256 -8.55 -3.02 -15.17
C VAL A 256 -7.88 -2.96 -13.81
N LYS A 257 -7.94 -1.80 -13.14
CA LYS A 257 -7.36 -1.58 -11.82
C LYS A 257 -8.30 -0.77 -10.94
N ILE A 258 -8.28 -0.97 -9.63
CA ILE A 258 -9.02 -0.11 -8.69
C ILE A 258 -8.35 1.27 -8.63
N SER A 259 -9.14 2.34 -8.78
CA SER A 259 -8.68 3.72 -8.94
C SER A 259 -7.85 4.22 -7.75
N GLU A 260 -8.14 3.75 -6.55
CA GLU A 260 -7.50 4.18 -5.31
C GLU A 260 -6.98 3.00 -4.49
N GLN A 261 -5.77 3.14 -3.94
CA GLN A 261 -5.13 2.10 -3.13
C GLN A 261 -5.95 1.74 -1.88
N ASN A 262 -6.48 2.74 -1.17
CA ASN A 262 -7.31 2.51 0.03
C ASN A 262 -8.61 1.78 -0.32
N LEU A 263 -9.16 2.02 -1.51
CA LEU A 263 -10.33 1.31 -2.03
C LEU A 263 -9.99 -0.15 -2.36
N SER A 264 -8.80 -0.39 -2.91
CA SER A 264 -8.28 -1.74 -3.16
C SER A 264 -8.12 -2.52 -1.85
N THR A 265 -7.51 -1.92 -0.83
CA THR A 265 -7.40 -2.51 0.51
C THR A 265 -8.77 -2.81 1.10
N PHE A 266 -9.72 -1.89 0.96
CA PHE A 266 -11.08 -2.08 1.46
C PHE A 266 -11.81 -3.24 0.79
N PHE A 267 -11.79 -3.35 -0.55
CA PHE A 267 -12.48 -4.43 -1.25
C PHE A 267 -11.79 -5.79 -1.11
N PHE A 268 -10.47 -5.83 -0.96
CA PHE A 268 -9.76 -7.05 -0.57
C PHE A 268 -10.29 -7.56 0.78
N TYR A 269 -10.28 -6.69 1.80
CA TYR A 269 -10.79 -7.01 3.13
C TYR A 269 -12.27 -7.40 3.09
N LEU A 270 -13.11 -6.65 2.38
CA LEU A 270 -14.54 -6.92 2.32
C LEU A 270 -14.84 -8.29 1.69
N ALA A 271 -14.18 -8.62 0.57
CA ALA A 271 -14.46 -9.83 -0.20
C ALA A 271 -13.86 -11.11 0.41
N PHE A 272 -12.60 -11.07 0.86
CA PHE A 272 -11.87 -12.26 1.35
C PHE A 272 -11.92 -12.43 2.87
N ILE A 273 -11.98 -11.33 3.63
CA ILE A 273 -11.78 -11.36 5.09
C ILE A 273 -13.12 -11.25 5.80
N LYS A 274 -13.84 -10.14 5.58
CA LYS A 274 -15.06 -9.82 6.32
C LYS A 274 -16.26 -10.66 5.88
N ASN A 275 -16.66 -10.54 4.60
CA ASN A 275 -17.85 -11.20 4.10
C ASN A 275 -17.55 -12.62 3.57
N ARG A 276 -16.26 -12.94 3.35
CA ARG A 276 -15.78 -14.22 2.82
C ARG A 276 -16.55 -14.69 1.58
N GLN A 277 -16.90 -13.75 0.71
CA GLN A 277 -17.55 -14.03 -0.58
C GLN A 277 -16.58 -14.66 -1.57
N LEU A 278 -15.28 -14.46 -1.36
CA LEU A 278 -14.19 -15.13 -2.04
C LEU A 278 -13.36 -15.90 -1.03
N SER A 279 -12.89 -17.08 -1.42
CA SER A 279 -12.11 -17.96 -0.55
C SER A 279 -10.64 -17.55 -0.52
N PHE A 280 -10.07 -17.42 0.67
CA PHE A 280 -8.64 -17.15 0.84
C PHE A 280 -7.82 -18.44 0.63
N ASP A 281 -8.34 -19.61 1.02
CA ASP A 281 -7.81 -20.93 0.62
C ASP A 281 -7.62 -21.04 -0.91
N VAL A 282 -8.59 -20.61 -1.71
CA VAL A 282 -8.48 -20.58 -3.19
C VAL A 282 -7.31 -19.69 -3.64
N LEU A 283 -7.06 -18.57 -2.97
CA LEU A 283 -5.90 -17.74 -3.27
C LEU A 283 -4.60 -18.51 -3.04
N LEU A 284 -4.48 -19.14 -1.87
CA LEU A 284 -3.28 -19.90 -1.50
C LEU A 284 -3.03 -21.04 -2.48
N THR A 285 -4.01 -21.91 -2.69
CA THR A 285 -3.88 -23.11 -3.53
C THR A 285 -3.52 -22.79 -4.98
N HIS A 286 -4.10 -21.74 -5.56
CA HIS A 286 -3.93 -21.44 -6.98
C HIS A 286 -2.86 -20.39 -7.29
N TYR A 287 -2.52 -19.50 -6.36
CA TYR A 287 -1.72 -18.30 -6.66
C TYR A 287 -0.55 -18.04 -5.70
N CYS A 288 -0.37 -18.80 -4.61
CA CYS A 288 0.73 -18.58 -3.68
C CYS A 288 2.12 -18.62 -4.35
N ASN A 289 2.32 -19.51 -5.32
CA ASN A 289 3.62 -19.67 -5.98
C ASN A 289 3.98 -18.48 -6.87
N ASP A 290 3.03 -18.03 -7.69
CA ASP A 290 3.25 -17.02 -8.73
C ASP A 290 3.02 -15.58 -8.23
N TYR A 291 2.22 -15.42 -7.17
CA TYR A 291 1.77 -14.12 -6.67
C TYR A 291 2.10 -13.89 -5.19
N MET A 292 3.15 -14.52 -4.67
CA MET A 292 3.55 -14.40 -3.25
C MET A 292 3.57 -12.95 -2.73
N ASN A 293 4.16 -12.03 -3.49
CA ASN A 293 4.24 -10.61 -3.13
C ASN A 293 2.86 -9.95 -3.01
N ARG A 294 1.87 -10.42 -3.76
CA ARG A 294 0.51 -9.88 -3.69
C ARG A 294 -0.18 -10.19 -2.37
N PHE A 295 0.17 -11.30 -1.72
CA PHE A 295 -0.34 -11.60 -0.39
C PHE A 295 0.13 -10.56 0.62
N SER A 296 1.44 -10.26 0.68
CA SER A 296 1.95 -9.20 1.55
C SER A 296 1.36 -7.83 1.21
N ASP A 297 1.24 -7.51 -0.09
CA ASP A 297 0.71 -6.22 -0.56
C ASP A 297 -0.78 -6.02 -0.22
N CYS A 298 -1.53 -7.09 0.08
CA CYS A 298 -2.95 -7.00 0.44
C CYS A 298 -3.15 -7.13 1.95
N ILE A 299 -2.46 -8.07 2.58
CA ILE A 299 -2.66 -8.43 3.98
C ILE A 299 -2.05 -7.41 4.93
N ILE A 300 -0.88 -6.85 4.62
CA ILE A 300 -0.24 -5.85 5.48
C ILE A 300 -1.10 -4.58 5.54
N PRO A 301 -1.58 -4.01 4.41
CA PRO A 301 -2.53 -2.91 4.47
C PRO A 301 -3.83 -3.28 5.20
N ALA A 302 -4.37 -4.49 4.98
CA ALA A 302 -5.58 -4.92 5.69
C ALA A 302 -5.37 -4.95 7.22
N ASN A 303 -4.25 -5.48 7.71
CA ASN A 303 -3.90 -5.45 9.15
C ASN A 303 -3.81 -4.03 9.69
N ASN A 304 -3.11 -3.16 8.96
CA ASN A 304 -2.85 -1.79 9.38
C ASN A 304 -4.13 -0.94 9.39
N THR A 305 -5.09 -1.26 8.53
CA THR A 305 -6.35 -0.52 8.41
C THR A 305 -7.47 -1.08 9.28
N PHE A 306 -7.62 -2.41 9.33
CA PHE A 306 -8.77 -3.09 9.97
C PHE A 306 -8.44 -3.86 11.25
N GLY A 307 -7.20 -3.76 11.74
CA GLY A 307 -6.74 -4.48 12.91
C GLY A 307 -6.28 -5.91 12.56
N SER A 308 -5.11 -6.27 13.04
CA SER A 308 -4.49 -7.57 12.77
C SER A 308 -5.27 -8.75 13.34
N GLU A 309 -5.97 -8.58 14.48
CA GLU A 309 -6.77 -9.64 15.10
C GLU A 309 -7.90 -10.12 14.18
N LYS A 310 -8.72 -9.20 13.66
CA LYS A 310 -9.82 -9.53 12.74
C LYS A 310 -9.34 -10.21 11.46
N VAL A 311 -8.22 -9.78 10.92
CA VAL A 311 -7.65 -10.36 9.70
C VAL A 311 -7.06 -11.73 10.00
N MET A 312 -6.32 -11.87 11.11
CA MET A 312 -5.70 -13.13 11.55
C MET A 312 -6.74 -14.22 11.79
N ASP A 313 -7.80 -13.93 12.54
CA ASP A 313 -8.90 -14.87 12.79
C ASP A 313 -9.54 -15.35 11.48
N ALA A 314 -9.49 -14.53 10.43
CA ALA A 314 -10.05 -14.89 9.15
C ALA A 314 -9.19 -15.84 8.33
N VAL A 315 -7.88 -15.54 8.23
CA VAL A 315 -6.97 -16.22 7.29
C VAL A 315 -6.15 -17.32 7.93
N GLN A 316 -5.94 -17.30 9.24
CA GLN A 316 -5.03 -18.23 9.91
C GLN A 316 -5.42 -19.71 9.71
N PRO A 317 -6.70 -20.13 9.74
CA PRO A 317 -7.07 -21.51 9.45
C PRO A 317 -6.63 -21.98 8.05
N ASP A 318 -6.86 -21.14 7.03
CA ASP A 318 -6.49 -21.44 5.64
C ASP A 318 -4.96 -21.48 5.48
N LEU A 319 -4.24 -20.58 6.17
CA LEU A 319 -2.78 -20.55 6.17
C LEU A 319 -2.17 -21.81 6.81
N LYS A 320 -2.72 -22.27 7.94
CA LYS A 320 -2.27 -23.51 8.60
C LYS A 320 -2.48 -24.72 7.69
N LYS A 321 -3.69 -24.86 7.14
CA LYS A 321 -4.03 -25.93 6.20
C LYS A 321 -3.06 -25.95 5.01
N TYR A 322 -2.82 -24.81 4.38
CA TYR A 322 -1.91 -24.74 3.24
C TYR A 322 -0.46 -25.04 3.65
N PHE A 323 -0.02 -24.59 4.83
CA PHE A 323 1.31 -24.89 5.34
C PHE A 323 1.52 -26.39 5.54
N ASP A 324 0.55 -27.08 6.13
CA ASP A 324 0.60 -28.54 6.33
C ASP A 324 0.80 -29.28 5.00
N GLU A 325 0.14 -28.83 3.93
CA GLU A 325 0.26 -29.39 2.58
C GLU A 325 1.64 -29.20 1.93
N ILE A 326 2.37 -28.14 2.29
CA ILE A 326 3.68 -27.81 1.70
C ILE A 326 4.87 -28.07 2.64
N SER A 327 4.61 -28.46 3.89
CA SER A 327 5.60 -28.53 4.96
C SER A 327 6.77 -29.47 4.68
N ASP A 328 6.55 -30.51 3.86
CA ASP A 328 7.58 -31.46 3.41
C ASP A 328 8.58 -30.83 2.40
N ASP A 329 8.22 -29.72 1.76
CA ASP A 329 9.06 -28.98 0.82
C ASP A 329 9.69 -27.79 1.53
N SER A 330 10.96 -27.95 1.93
CA SER A 330 11.74 -26.95 2.66
C SER A 330 11.81 -25.60 1.92
N GLU A 331 12.00 -25.58 0.60
CA GLU A 331 12.12 -24.34 -0.18
C GLU A 331 10.80 -23.58 -0.22
N LYS A 332 9.69 -24.29 -0.47
CA LYS A 332 8.34 -23.69 -0.42
C LYS A 332 8.01 -23.21 0.99
N SER A 333 8.37 -23.97 2.01
CA SER A 333 8.13 -23.62 3.41
C SER A 333 8.86 -22.34 3.79
N TYR A 334 10.15 -22.18 3.45
CA TYR A 334 10.87 -20.92 3.67
C TYR A 334 10.21 -19.75 2.94
N LYS A 335 9.87 -19.92 1.66
CA LYS A 335 9.21 -18.86 0.87
C LYS A 335 7.87 -18.46 1.51
N PHE A 336 7.07 -19.43 1.92
CA PHE A 336 5.76 -19.21 2.50
C PHE A 336 5.84 -18.52 3.87
N LEU A 337 6.61 -19.09 4.80
CA LEU A 337 6.78 -18.56 6.15
C LEU A 337 7.48 -17.18 6.13
N SER A 338 8.30 -16.88 5.12
CA SER A 338 8.87 -15.53 4.98
C SER A 338 7.80 -14.43 4.92
N VAL A 339 6.61 -14.72 4.42
CA VAL A 339 5.48 -13.78 4.40
C VAL A 339 4.55 -13.98 5.58
N PHE A 340 4.26 -15.23 5.94
CA PHE A 340 3.18 -15.55 6.88
C PHE A 340 3.62 -15.88 8.31
N TRP A 341 4.91 -15.77 8.65
CA TRP A 341 5.44 -16.05 9.98
C TRP A 341 4.63 -15.41 11.13
N PHE A 342 4.13 -14.18 10.91
CA PHE A 342 3.36 -13.44 11.92
C PHE A 342 2.05 -14.16 12.30
N TYR A 343 1.44 -14.86 11.33
CA TYR A 343 0.22 -15.64 11.51
C TYR A 343 0.50 -17.05 12.05
N LEU A 344 1.69 -17.58 11.76
CA LEU A 344 2.08 -18.96 11.99
C LEU A 344 3.31 -19.03 12.90
N ARG A 345 3.31 -18.26 13.99
CA ARG A 345 4.51 -18.07 14.83
C ARG A 345 5.02 -19.39 15.41
N SER A 346 4.11 -20.21 15.96
CA SER A 346 4.46 -21.50 16.54
C SER A 346 4.94 -22.49 15.48
N GLU A 347 4.20 -22.59 14.36
CA GLU A 347 4.52 -23.46 13.23
C GLU A 347 5.86 -23.07 12.58
N THR A 348 6.16 -21.77 12.52
CA THR A 348 7.43 -21.25 12.00
C THR A 348 8.60 -21.67 12.87
N LEU A 349 8.48 -21.53 14.20
CA LEU A 349 9.56 -21.92 15.12
C LEU A 349 9.75 -23.43 15.14
N GLU A 350 8.67 -24.21 15.06
CA GLU A 350 8.73 -25.67 14.94
C GLU A 350 9.43 -26.10 13.63
N PHE A 351 9.06 -25.49 12.50
CA PHE A 351 9.72 -25.70 11.22
C PHE A 351 11.22 -25.41 11.30
N LEU A 352 11.59 -24.25 11.86
CA LEU A 352 12.99 -23.86 12.02
C LEU A 352 13.76 -24.82 12.93
N TYR A 353 13.16 -25.24 14.06
CA TYR A 353 13.75 -26.23 14.94
C TYR A 353 14.03 -27.55 14.22
N ASN A 354 13.05 -28.06 13.47
CA ASN A 354 13.19 -29.28 12.69
C ASN A 354 14.28 -29.15 11.61
N GLU A 355 14.30 -28.03 10.87
CA GLU A 355 15.33 -27.73 9.88
C GLU A 355 16.73 -27.68 10.51
N ILE A 356 16.89 -26.97 11.62
CA ILE A 356 18.17 -26.87 12.37
C ILE A 356 18.60 -28.25 12.88
N ASN A 357 17.68 -29.13 13.25
CA ASN A 357 17.98 -30.51 13.68
C ASN A 357 18.45 -31.43 12.56
N THR A 358 18.24 -31.08 11.29
CA THR A 358 18.82 -31.84 10.17
C THR A 358 20.35 -31.68 10.05
N TYR A 359 20.94 -30.69 10.72
CA TYR A 359 22.38 -30.46 10.73
C TYR A 359 23.06 -31.35 11.78
N SER A 360 23.99 -32.21 11.36
CA SER A 360 24.75 -33.08 12.26
C SER A 360 25.76 -32.27 13.08
N LYS A 361 25.79 -32.47 14.40
CA LYS A 361 26.80 -31.88 15.32
C LYS A 361 28.25 -32.25 14.96
N ASN A 362 28.45 -33.39 14.28
CA ASN A 362 29.78 -33.92 13.95
C ASN A 362 30.00 -33.94 12.45
N GLY A 363 30.74 -32.95 11.94
CA GLY A 363 31.88 -33.08 11.01
C GLY A 363 31.81 -33.89 9.71
N ASN A 364 30.81 -34.73 9.46
CA ASN A 364 30.65 -35.41 8.18
C ASN A 364 29.78 -34.55 7.29
N VAL A 365 30.40 -34.16 6.19
CA VAL A 365 29.90 -33.26 5.15
C VAL A 365 28.47 -33.64 4.77
N ASN A 366 27.51 -32.97 5.40
CA ASN A 366 26.14 -32.96 4.95
C ASN A 366 26.14 -32.20 3.60
N THR A 367 25.43 -32.71 2.60
CA THR A 367 25.38 -32.11 1.25
C THR A 367 24.87 -30.67 1.25
N LYS A 368 24.13 -30.25 2.30
CA LYS A 368 23.78 -28.84 2.59
C LYS A 368 25.00 -27.96 2.96
N LYS A 369 25.99 -28.48 3.68
CA LYS A 369 27.21 -27.74 4.08
C LYS A 369 28.05 -27.31 2.86
N LEU A 370 28.17 -28.19 1.87
CA LEU A 370 28.81 -27.89 0.57
C LEU A 370 28.06 -26.84 -0.27
N ARG A 371 26.74 -26.69 -0.09
CA ARG A 371 25.94 -25.63 -0.72
C ARG A 371 26.14 -24.28 -0.02
N LEU A 372 26.19 -24.26 1.32
CA LEU A 372 26.47 -23.07 2.11
C LEU A 372 27.87 -22.49 1.84
N GLU A 373 28.91 -23.35 1.78
CA GLU A 373 30.29 -22.94 1.46
C GLU A 373 30.46 -22.42 0.01
N LYS A 374 29.60 -22.86 -0.92
CA LYS A 374 29.58 -22.33 -2.30
C LYS A 374 28.78 -21.03 -2.45
N LYS A 375 27.82 -20.75 -1.56
CA LYS A 375 27.03 -19.51 -1.54
C LYS A 375 27.71 -18.36 -0.81
N SER A 376 28.61 -18.64 0.13
CA SER A 376 29.33 -17.63 0.91
C SER A 376 30.28 -16.71 0.12
N THR A 377 30.35 -16.85 -1.21
CA THR A 377 31.06 -15.93 -2.10
C THR A 377 30.17 -14.91 -2.80
N LEU A 378 28.84 -14.95 -2.62
CA LEU A 378 27.90 -14.01 -3.24
C LEU A 378 26.72 -13.77 -2.30
N SER A 379 26.64 -12.58 -1.67
CA SER A 379 25.44 -11.78 -1.34
C SER A 379 24.12 -12.42 -0.80
N ASP A 380 24.02 -13.72 -0.58
CA ASP A 380 22.78 -14.40 -0.19
C ASP A 380 22.76 -14.56 1.34
N GLU A 381 21.85 -13.85 2.00
CA GLU A 381 21.55 -14.05 3.42
C GLU A 381 21.03 -15.47 3.70
N ASP A 382 21.38 -16.05 4.86
CA ASP A 382 20.94 -17.40 5.24
C ASP A 382 19.42 -17.37 5.57
N PRO A 383 18.59 -18.19 4.91
CA PRO A 383 17.13 -18.10 5.02
C PRO A 383 16.62 -18.46 6.43
N THR A 384 17.33 -19.31 7.16
CA THR A 384 17.02 -19.66 8.55
C THR A 384 17.24 -18.46 9.46
N LEU A 385 18.38 -17.78 9.32
CA LEU A 385 18.67 -16.55 10.06
C LEU A 385 17.74 -15.39 9.70
N GLU A 386 17.36 -15.25 8.42
CA GLU A 386 16.36 -14.26 8.01
C GLU A 386 15.00 -14.51 8.68
N LEU A 387 14.57 -15.77 8.73
CA LEU A 387 13.28 -16.12 9.31
C LEU A 387 13.29 -15.97 10.84
N LEU A 388 14.36 -16.39 11.51
CA LEU A 388 14.58 -16.16 12.95
C LEU A 388 14.64 -14.65 13.27
N GLY A 389 15.28 -13.87 12.40
CA GLY A 389 15.40 -12.42 12.53
C GLY A 389 14.06 -11.70 12.65
N LYS A 390 12.99 -12.22 12.04
CA LYS A 390 11.64 -11.63 12.16
C LYS A 390 11.09 -11.64 13.59
N PHE A 391 11.49 -12.62 14.41
CA PHE A 391 11.06 -12.73 15.81
C PHE A 391 11.82 -11.78 16.74
N PHE A 392 12.93 -11.19 16.27
CA PHE A 392 13.74 -10.25 17.03
C PHE A 392 13.08 -8.89 17.24
N VAL A 393 11.99 -8.61 16.51
CA VAL A 393 11.28 -7.34 16.56
C VAL A 393 9.86 -7.56 17.10
N GLY A 394 9.70 -7.36 18.42
CA GLY A 394 8.39 -7.26 19.04
C GLY A 394 7.58 -8.56 19.13
N SER A 395 8.22 -9.74 19.03
CA SER A 395 7.55 -11.03 19.22
C SER A 395 7.55 -11.47 20.69
N PRO A 396 6.44 -12.02 21.21
CA PRO A 396 6.40 -12.73 22.49
C PRO A 396 7.41 -13.88 22.60
N GLU A 397 7.65 -14.59 21.49
CA GLU A 397 8.54 -15.76 21.35
C GLU A 397 10.01 -15.38 21.13
N LEU A 398 10.39 -14.14 21.48
CA LEU A 398 11.74 -13.61 21.28
C LEU A 398 12.85 -14.52 21.86
N LYS A 399 12.61 -15.03 23.06
CA LYS A 399 13.58 -15.88 23.77
C LYS A 399 13.82 -17.18 22.99
N ASP A 400 12.76 -17.85 22.55
CA ASP A 400 12.84 -19.10 21.79
C ASP A 400 13.62 -18.88 20.48
N ALA A 401 13.39 -17.76 19.79
CA ALA A 401 14.12 -17.39 18.58
C ALA A 401 15.63 -17.18 18.85
N PHE A 402 16.02 -16.57 19.96
CA PHE A 402 17.43 -16.47 20.34
C PHE A 402 18.03 -17.83 20.67
N GLU A 403 17.33 -18.66 21.43
CA GLU A 403 17.79 -20.00 21.77
C GLU A 403 18.02 -20.87 20.52
N LEU A 404 17.09 -20.84 19.56
CA LEU A 404 17.23 -21.52 18.26
C LEU A 404 18.38 -20.95 17.43
N SER A 405 18.55 -19.62 17.43
CA SER A 405 19.67 -18.98 16.73
C SER A 405 21.02 -19.45 17.26
N PHE A 406 21.14 -19.61 18.58
CA PHE A 406 22.34 -20.12 19.23
C PHE A 406 22.57 -21.61 18.94
N GLU A 407 21.52 -22.43 18.99
CA GLU A 407 21.60 -23.83 18.58
C GLU A 407 22.03 -23.97 17.11
N TYR A 408 21.57 -23.08 16.24
CA TYR A 408 21.92 -23.13 14.83
C TYR A 408 23.41 -22.85 14.60
N ILE A 409 23.99 -21.84 15.26
CA ILE A 409 25.44 -21.57 15.13
C ILE A 409 26.31 -22.63 15.82
N GLU A 410 25.81 -23.34 16.83
CA GLU A 410 26.53 -24.52 17.37
C GLU A 410 26.69 -25.61 16.32
N LYS A 411 25.64 -25.86 15.52
CA LYS A 411 25.65 -26.84 14.44
C LYS A 411 26.38 -26.32 13.18
N CYS A 412 26.33 -25.02 12.96
CA CYS A 412 26.93 -24.33 11.81
C CYS A 412 27.79 -23.11 12.24
N PRO A 413 28.99 -23.31 12.83
CA PRO A 413 29.80 -22.20 13.37
C PRO A 413 30.18 -21.12 12.36
N VAL A 414 30.22 -21.43 11.06
CA VAL A 414 30.50 -20.47 9.97
C VAL A 414 29.48 -19.32 9.91
N LEU A 415 28.26 -19.53 10.43
CA LEU A 415 27.18 -18.53 10.44
C LEU A 415 27.25 -17.55 11.60
N THR A 416 28.20 -17.70 12.52
CA THR A 416 28.34 -16.84 13.71
C THR A 416 28.41 -15.36 13.36
N HIS A 417 29.20 -14.99 12.33
CA HIS A 417 29.31 -13.60 11.90
C HIS A 417 28.01 -13.06 11.28
N ALA A 418 27.27 -13.88 10.54
CA ALA A 418 25.97 -13.50 9.97
C ALA A 418 24.95 -13.20 11.08
N LEU A 419 24.88 -14.07 12.11
CA LEU A 419 24.01 -13.85 13.26
C LEU A 419 24.37 -12.57 14.03
N ILE A 420 25.67 -12.32 14.27
CA ILE A 420 26.12 -11.07 14.91
C ILE A 420 25.69 -9.85 14.09
N SER A 421 25.77 -9.93 12.75
CA SER A 421 25.33 -8.83 11.89
C SER A 421 23.83 -8.58 12.03
N LYS A 422 23.01 -9.63 12.08
CA LYS A 422 21.55 -9.51 12.27
C LYS A 422 21.20 -8.93 13.64
N PHE A 423 21.91 -9.30 14.71
CA PHE A 423 21.70 -8.65 16.02
C PHE A 423 22.02 -7.16 16.00
N LYS A 424 23.07 -6.74 15.29
CA LYS A 424 23.41 -5.31 15.16
C LYS A 424 22.35 -4.54 14.37
N GLU A 425 21.80 -5.16 13.35
CA GLU A 425 20.75 -4.58 12.51
C GLU A 425 19.43 -4.47 13.29
N LEU A 426 18.99 -5.56 13.93
CA LEU A 426 17.62 -5.71 14.40
C LEU A 426 17.43 -5.44 15.91
N ILE A 427 18.46 -5.62 16.75
CA ILE A 427 18.39 -5.41 18.21
C ILE A 427 19.07 -4.10 18.61
N ASN A 428 19.12 -3.11 17.72
CA ASN A 428 19.67 -1.80 18.06
C ASN A 428 18.79 -1.05 19.08
N PHE A 429 19.37 -0.10 19.80
CA PHE A 429 18.67 0.70 20.81
C PHE A 429 17.87 1.81 20.14
N GLU A 430 16.55 1.71 20.22
CA GLU A 430 15.63 2.73 19.70
C GLU A 430 14.87 3.43 20.83
N ALA A 431 14.42 4.67 20.60
CA ALA A 431 13.63 5.42 21.58
C ALA A 431 12.36 4.65 22.03
N LYS A 432 11.76 3.87 21.13
CA LYS A 432 10.59 3.02 21.43
C LYS A 432 10.91 1.90 22.42
N ASP A 433 12.16 1.42 22.47
CA ASP A 433 12.54 0.33 23.37
C ASP A 433 12.49 0.77 24.84
N GLN A 434 12.64 2.07 25.13
CA GLN A 434 12.51 2.63 26.48
C GLN A 434 11.13 2.34 27.10
N GLN A 435 10.07 2.32 26.29
CA GLN A 435 8.71 2.00 26.74
C GLN A 435 8.59 0.55 27.23
N SER A 436 9.45 -0.33 26.70
CA SER A 436 9.53 -1.75 27.08
C SER A 436 10.71 -2.05 28.01
N ILE A 437 11.36 -1.03 28.57
CA ILE A 437 12.54 -1.16 29.43
C ILE A 437 13.63 -2.01 28.74
N PHE A 438 13.83 -1.78 27.43
CA PHE A 438 14.83 -2.48 26.61
C PHE A 438 14.72 -4.01 26.66
N ARG A 439 13.49 -4.54 26.73
CA ARG A 439 13.21 -5.98 26.81
C ARG A 439 13.99 -6.80 25.78
N ARG A 440 14.10 -6.32 24.54
CA ARG A 440 14.76 -7.05 23.44
C ARG A 440 16.25 -7.27 23.72
N GLN A 441 16.94 -6.21 24.11
CA GLN A 441 18.35 -6.20 24.46
C GLN A 441 18.60 -7.01 25.73
N GLY A 442 17.75 -6.85 26.75
CA GLY A 442 17.82 -7.61 27.99
C GLY A 442 17.70 -9.11 27.76
N THR A 443 16.68 -9.56 27.03
CA THR A 443 16.47 -10.99 26.73
C THR A 443 17.64 -11.58 25.94
N LEU A 444 18.25 -10.85 25.00
CA LEU A 444 19.44 -11.31 24.28
C LEU A 444 20.61 -11.56 25.24
N LEU A 445 20.90 -10.61 26.13
CA LEU A 445 22.01 -10.70 27.08
C LEU A 445 21.78 -11.81 28.10
N GLU A 446 20.57 -11.91 28.67
CA GLU A 446 20.19 -12.99 29.58
C GLU A 446 20.37 -14.37 28.94
N THR A 447 19.91 -14.54 27.69
CA THR A 447 20.04 -15.79 26.95
C THR A 447 21.50 -16.13 26.67
N LEU A 448 22.33 -15.13 26.32
CA LEU A 448 23.77 -15.31 26.11
C LEU A 448 24.49 -15.71 27.41
N ILE A 449 24.20 -15.04 28.53
CA ILE A 449 24.81 -15.32 29.83
C ILE A 449 24.47 -16.75 30.27
N ASP A 450 23.20 -17.16 30.21
CA ASP A 450 22.77 -18.52 30.56
C ASP A 450 23.49 -19.59 29.73
N LYS A 451 23.71 -19.35 28.43
CA LYS A 451 24.45 -20.26 27.54
C LYS A 451 25.95 -20.31 27.86
N ILE A 452 26.56 -19.19 28.25
CA ILE A 452 27.97 -19.12 28.68
C ILE A 452 28.17 -19.86 30.00
N GLU A 453 27.28 -19.64 30.99
CA GLU A 453 27.33 -20.31 32.30
C GLU A 453 27.18 -21.83 32.18
N LYS A 454 26.44 -22.30 31.18
CA LYS A 454 26.30 -23.74 30.84
C LYS A 454 27.52 -24.34 30.14
N GLY A 455 28.63 -23.60 30.00
CA GLY A 455 29.95 -24.13 29.66
C GLY A 455 30.32 -24.13 28.18
N ASN A 456 29.59 -23.44 27.30
CA ASN A 456 29.92 -23.38 25.88
C ASN A 456 30.70 -22.09 25.54
N GLY A 457 32.04 -22.18 25.55
CA GLY A 457 32.95 -21.07 25.29
C GLY A 457 32.84 -20.42 23.90
N SER A 458 32.14 -21.05 22.94
CA SER A 458 31.88 -20.46 21.63
C SER A 458 30.99 -19.20 21.70
N TYR A 459 30.15 -19.09 22.75
CA TYR A 459 29.28 -17.93 22.96
C TYR A 459 30.01 -16.71 23.53
N LEU A 460 31.20 -16.88 24.10
CA LEU A 460 32.03 -15.76 24.56
C LEU A 460 32.44 -14.85 23.40
N HIS A 461 32.63 -15.43 22.21
CA HIS A 461 32.89 -14.66 21.00
C HIS A 461 31.68 -13.78 20.63
N VAL A 462 30.47 -14.36 20.59
CA VAL A 462 29.24 -13.60 20.32
C VAL A 462 29.04 -12.50 21.36
N PHE A 463 29.20 -12.83 22.64
CA PHE A 463 29.06 -11.87 23.75
C PHE A 463 30.06 -10.74 23.67
N SER A 464 31.34 -11.02 23.39
CA SER A 464 32.38 -10.00 23.23
C SER A 464 32.03 -9.05 22.09
N TYR A 465 31.56 -9.58 20.95
CA TYR A 465 31.20 -8.75 19.80
C TYR A 465 29.95 -7.90 20.02
N VAL A 466 28.92 -8.44 20.68
CA VAL A 466 27.70 -7.68 21.03
C VAL A 466 28.03 -6.60 22.07
N SER A 467 28.84 -6.92 23.08
CA SER A 467 29.23 -6.00 24.17
C SER A 467 30.15 -4.86 23.71
N CYS A 468 30.90 -5.02 22.61
CA CYS A 468 31.73 -3.95 22.03
C CYS A 468 30.92 -2.90 21.25
N VAL A 469 29.62 -3.11 21.05
CA VAL A 469 28.73 -2.12 20.42
C VAL A 469 28.36 -1.07 21.48
N ASN A 470 28.77 0.20 21.28
CA ASN A 470 28.66 1.30 22.27
C ASN A 470 27.33 1.34 23.06
N PRO A 471 26.15 1.20 22.42
CA PRO A 471 24.87 1.11 23.13
C PRO A 471 24.76 -0.04 24.15
N PHE A 472 25.20 -1.25 23.77
CA PHE A 472 25.18 -2.43 24.66
C PHE A 472 26.16 -2.29 25.81
N ARG A 473 27.34 -1.72 25.56
CA ARG A 473 28.34 -1.49 26.61
C ARG A 473 27.78 -0.65 27.75
N ASN A 474 27.10 0.45 27.43
CA ASN A 474 26.48 1.34 28.42
C ASN A 474 25.26 0.73 29.12
N PHE A 475 24.63 -0.28 28.52
CA PHE A 475 23.49 -0.98 29.11
C PHE A 475 23.94 -2.09 30.08
N ILE A 476 25.11 -2.68 29.84
CA ILE A 476 25.71 -3.73 30.67
C ILE A 476 26.42 -3.15 31.90
N THR A 477 27.05 -1.98 31.78
CA THR A 477 27.72 -1.25 32.87
C THR A 477 26.74 -0.42 33.68
#